data_AF-A0A5Q4FPT8-F1
#
_entry.id   AF-A0A5Q4FPT8-F1
#
_cell.length_a   1.000
_cell.length_b   1.000
_cell.length_c   1.000
_cell.angle_alpha   90.00
_cell.angle_beta   90.00
_cell.angle_gamma   90.00
#
_symmetry.space_group_name_H-M   'P 1'
#
loop_
_entity.id
_entity.type
_entity.pdbx_description
1 polymer ?
#
loop_
_entity_poly.entity_id
_entity_poly.type
_entity_poly.pdbx_seq_one_letter_code
_entity_poly.pdbx_strand_id
1 'polypeptide(L)'
;MSQRTTGALIATLLAILLALSLAGPALAATPDNRDDFELGRFRDVSDFGDFSTPLNQSLAILALARADGTGPSEAAVDLLLAQQCDDGGFPSSFKAPSTAGAPACSSSVDTTAFAIQALNAVGETVAVEAAVTWLVGAQEESGVFGSPDGLNANSTGVAAVALDIGADLGVTGAAAARDDARDWIIGVQEGCDAPDDRAGVVPFNADTDGFLALATAQAIVGLTGGDLGTLDGTRHGDTTPSNDCGEDSTDLGDPEVAAAAWLTAALVDDQRIQSEFDGDFFDAPGPTIDALFAFASLGDELAGQEIDDITTWLETQVVSYTQGGGSDRYGGATAKLALGMIVAGVAPTDVEGTDLIAQLEALESTELGEVTVTCGDGPFAPGGDVECTIAGLLGGETVDVLVELNPTLLDEPATADPEGTATFAFTLPEDATDEDSVTIIVDGLGAEGLAGLTLAITEPEPEPVVDDGDEVEVVEDDTEEATEEEEDILPETGGTIALLILVGLAGLLAGTMTLRADRRRRGNVIA
;
A
#
# COMPACT_ATOMS: atom_id res chain seq x y z
N MET A 1 -9.81 -17.34 35.68
CA MET A 1 -8.88 -17.20 34.54
C MET A 1 -9.56 -17.27 33.16
N SER A 2 -10.88 -17.49 33.05
CA SER A 2 -11.57 -17.65 31.76
C SER A 2 -12.32 -16.41 31.23
N GLN A 3 -12.37 -15.30 31.97
CA GLN A 3 -13.08 -14.07 31.57
C GLN A 3 -12.17 -13.00 30.95
N ARG A 4 -10.85 -13.05 31.17
CA ARG A 4 -9.91 -12.06 30.63
C ARG A 4 -9.52 -12.34 29.17
N THR A 5 -9.57 -13.59 28.74
CA THR A 5 -9.27 -13.99 27.35
C THR A 5 -10.45 -13.74 26.41
N THR A 6 -11.69 -13.84 26.89
CA THR A 6 -12.89 -13.57 26.07
C THR A 6 -13.08 -12.08 25.78
N GLY A 7 -12.72 -11.19 26.73
CA GLY A 7 -12.79 -9.75 26.52
C GLY A 7 -11.74 -9.22 25.54
N ALA A 8 -10.54 -9.82 25.52
CA ALA A 8 -9.52 -9.49 24.53
C ALA A 8 -9.94 -9.93 23.12
N LEU A 9 -10.45 -11.17 22.97
CA LEU A 9 -10.94 -11.67 21.69
C LEU A 9 -12.10 -10.86 21.11
N ILE A 10 -13.01 -10.33 21.94
CA ILE A 10 -14.13 -9.48 21.49
C ILE A 10 -13.63 -8.08 21.11
N ALA A 11 -12.74 -7.47 21.90
CA ALA A 11 -12.16 -6.17 21.59
C ALA A 11 -11.30 -6.19 20.30
N THR A 12 -10.57 -7.28 20.05
CA THR A 12 -9.75 -7.44 18.84
C THR A 12 -10.58 -7.78 17.60
N LEU A 13 -11.66 -8.56 17.72
CA LEU A 13 -12.61 -8.76 16.61
C LEU A 13 -13.33 -7.44 16.25
N LEU A 14 -13.56 -6.58 17.25
CA LEU A 14 -14.15 -5.26 17.03
C LEU A 14 -13.16 -4.29 16.38
N ALA A 15 -11.89 -4.27 16.76
CA ALA A 15 -10.88 -3.46 16.09
C ALA A 15 -10.79 -3.78 14.59
N ILE A 16 -10.94 -5.05 14.21
CA ILE A 16 -11.05 -5.49 12.82
C ILE A 16 -12.34 -4.97 12.17
N LEU A 17 -13.51 -5.14 12.81
CA LEU A 17 -14.79 -4.60 12.30
C LEU A 17 -14.82 -3.07 12.19
N LEU A 18 -14.09 -2.35 13.06
CA LEU A 18 -14.00 -0.89 13.07
C LEU A 18 -12.96 -0.35 12.08
N ALA A 19 -11.87 -1.08 11.80
CA ALA A 19 -10.90 -0.75 10.76
C ALA A 19 -11.46 -0.98 9.34
N LEU A 20 -12.45 -1.87 9.17
CA LEU A 20 -13.12 -2.16 7.90
C LEU A 20 -14.32 -1.24 7.56
N SER A 21 -14.61 -0.22 8.37
CA SER A 21 -15.87 0.56 8.29
C SER A 21 -16.00 1.54 7.11
N LEU A 22 -15.18 1.44 6.07
CA LEU A 22 -15.49 2.08 4.77
C LEU A 22 -16.40 1.20 3.88
N ALA A 23 -16.66 -0.04 4.28
CA ALA A 23 -17.71 -0.86 3.72
C ALA A 23 -18.76 -1.10 4.81
N GLY A 24 -20.03 -1.28 4.41
CA GLY A 24 -21.01 -1.94 5.27
C GLY A 24 -20.54 -3.35 5.68
N PRO A 25 -21.41 -4.24 6.17
CA PRO A 25 -21.03 -5.63 6.39
C PRO A 25 -20.83 -6.34 5.04
N ALA A 26 -19.79 -5.93 4.29
CA ALA A 26 -19.14 -6.73 3.29
C ALA A 26 -18.93 -8.10 3.92
N LEU A 27 -19.51 -9.12 3.27
CA LEU A 27 -19.15 -10.53 3.42
C LEU A 27 -17.77 -10.62 4.07
N ALA A 28 -17.72 -11.04 5.34
CA ALA A 28 -16.50 -11.10 6.15
C ALA A 28 -15.31 -11.32 5.23
N ALA A 29 -14.60 -10.22 4.91
CA ALA A 29 -13.62 -10.23 3.85
C ALA A 29 -12.69 -11.39 4.19
N THR A 30 -12.59 -12.37 3.31
CA THR A 30 -11.73 -13.51 3.61
C THR A 30 -10.31 -12.97 3.59
N PRO A 31 -9.53 -13.10 4.66
CA PRO A 31 -8.17 -12.59 4.67
C PRO A 31 -7.41 -13.18 3.49
N ASP A 32 -6.75 -12.31 2.75
CA ASP A 32 -5.91 -12.66 1.63
C ASP A 32 -4.58 -13.21 2.14
N ASN A 33 -4.61 -14.46 2.60
CA ASN A 33 -3.42 -15.17 3.11
C ASN A 33 -2.63 -15.83 1.98
N ARG A 34 -2.69 -15.28 0.76
CA ARG A 34 -1.83 -15.76 -0.29
C ARG A 34 -0.39 -15.34 0.06
N ASP A 35 0.54 -16.26 -0.08
CA ASP A 35 1.98 -15.99 0.03
C ASP A 35 2.53 -15.31 -1.25
N ASP A 36 1.64 -14.79 -2.11
CA ASP A 36 2.02 -14.03 -3.30
C ASP A 36 2.23 -12.56 -2.92
N PHE A 37 3.43 -12.27 -2.43
CA PHE A 37 3.86 -10.90 -2.23
C PHE A 37 3.76 -10.16 -3.57
N GLU A 38 2.90 -9.15 -3.67
CA GLU A 38 2.80 -8.33 -4.87
C GLU A 38 3.60 -7.05 -4.61
N LEU A 39 4.67 -6.83 -5.37
CA LEU A 39 5.49 -5.63 -5.27
C LEU A 39 4.60 -4.37 -5.28
N GLY A 40 4.85 -3.44 -4.35
CA GLY A 40 4.08 -2.21 -4.20
C GLY A 40 2.77 -2.34 -3.40
N ARG A 41 2.40 -3.54 -2.95
CA ARG A 41 1.16 -3.76 -2.20
C ARG A 41 1.29 -3.28 -0.76
N PHE A 42 0.43 -2.34 -0.35
CA PHE A 42 0.24 -2.04 1.06
C PHE A 42 -0.64 -3.11 1.71
N ARG A 43 -0.14 -3.73 2.77
CA ARG A 43 -0.79 -4.87 3.43
C ARG A 43 -1.00 -4.67 4.92
N ASP A 44 -1.93 -5.43 5.47
CA ASP A 44 -1.97 -5.62 6.91
C ASP A 44 -0.96 -6.71 7.32
N VAL A 45 -0.20 -6.43 8.37
CA VAL A 45 0.65 -7.42 9.05
C VAL A 45 -0.06 -7.76 10.35
N SER A 46 -0.79 -8.88 10.38
CA SER A 46 -1.55 -9.26 11.57
C SER A 46 -1.65 -10.77 11.76
N ASP A 47 -1.87 -11.19 13.01
CA ASP A 47 -2.19 -12.59 13.34
C ASP A 47 -3.52 -13.08 12.71
N PHE A 48 -4.32 -12.16 12.17
CA PHE A 48 -5.62 -12.43 11.55
C PHE A 48 -5.55 -12.55 10.02
N GLY A 49 -4.38 -12.29 9.43
CA GLY A 49 -4.15 -12.24 7.99
C GLY A 49 -4.19 -10.83 7.41
N ASP A 50 -4.10 -10.74 6.09
CA ASP A 50 -4.15 -9.48 5.35
C ASP A 50 -5.58 -9.21 4.84
N PHE A 51 -6.15 -8.05 5.19
CA PHE A 51 -7.47 -7.62 4.73
C PHE A 51 -7.39 -6.40 3.82
N SER A 52 -6.19 -6.04 3.35
CA SER A 52 -6.00 -4.95 2.41
C SER A 52 -6.76 -5.18 1.10
N THR A 53 -7.26 -4.09 0.55
CA THR A 53 -8.01 -4.04 -0.71
C THR A 53 -7.44 -2.95 -1.63
N PRO A 54 -7.81 -2.92 -2.92
CA PRO A 54 -7.42 -1.82 -3.80
C PRO A 54 -7.92 -0.44 -3.32
N LEU A 55 -8.96 -0.39 -2.49
CA LEU A 55 -9.39 0.85 -1.82
C LEU A 55 -8.34 1.29 -0.79
N ASN A 56 -7.81 0.37 0.02
CA ASN A 56 -6.73 0.67 0.97
C ASN A 56 -5.44 1.09 0.23
N GLN A 57 -5.12 0.42 -0.89
CA GLN A 57 -4.03 0.84 -1.78
C GLN A 57 -4.20 2.29 -2.25
N SER A 58 -5.41 2.66 -2.66
CA SER A 58 -5.74 4.02 -3.10
C SER A 58 -5.55 5.06 -1.99
N LEU A 59 -5.98 4.74 -0.76
CA LEU A 59 -5.74 5.62 0.41
C LEU A 59 -4.26 5.79 0.72
N ALA A 60 -3.46 4.72 0.59
CA ALA A 60 -2.02 4.78 0.81
C ALA A 60 -1.33 5.68 -0.22
N ILE A 61 -1.66 5.51 -1.51
CA ILE A 61 -1.18 6.38 -2.59
C ILE A 61 -1.57 7.85 -2.33
N LEU A 62 -2.83 8.12 -1.93
CA LEU A 62 -3.27 9.47 -1.58
C LEU A 62 -2.46 10.06 -0.41
N ALA A 63 -2.29 9.30 0.67
CA ALA A 63 -1.55 9.76 1.84
C ALA A 63 -0.09 10.09 1.49
N LEU A 64 0.59 9.21 0.73
CA LEU A 64 1.98 9.40 0.32
C LEU A 64 2.13 10.53 -0.71
N ALA A 65 1.20 10.64 -1.67
CA ALA A 65 1.23 11.71 -2.67
C ALA A 65 1.04 13.09 -2.05
N ARG A 66 0.36 13.16 -0.90
CA ARG A 66 0.13 14.39 -0.16
C ARG A 66 1.11 14.66 0.97
N ALA A 67 1.84 13.64 1.43
CA ALA A 67 2.88 13.82 2.43
C ALA A 67 4.07 14.60 1.83
N ASP A 68 4.72 15.41 2.66
CA ASP A 68 5.99 16.03 2.28
C ASP A 68 7.04 14.93 2.14
N GLY A 69 7.51 14.63 0.92
CA GLY A 69 8.44 13.53 0.70
C GLY A 69 8.62 13.14 -0.76
N THR A 70 9.02 11.88 -0.99
CA THR A 70 9.24 11.30 -2.33
C THR A 70 7.96 10.92 -3.05
N GLY A 71 6.82 10.89 -2.35
CA GLY A 71 5.56 10.37 -2.90
C GLY A 71 5.46 8.85 -2.81
N PRO A 72 4.37 8.26 -3.33
CA PRO A 72 4.23 6.80 -3.43
C PRO A 72 5.29 6.23 -4.38
N SER A 73 5.69 4.98 -4.17
CA SER A 73 6.56 4.26 -5.10
C SER A 73 5.87 4.06 -6.45
N GLU A 74 6.64 3.94 -7.53
CA GLU A 74 6.11 3.60 -8.86
C GLU A 74 5.41 2.24 -8.82
N ALA A 75 6.00 1.25 -8.13
CA ALA A 75 5.41 -0.07 -7.97
C ALA A 75 4.03 -0.05 -7.28
N ALA A 76 3.83 0.81 -6.28
CA ALA A 76 2.54 0.95 -5.62
C ALA A 76 1.47 1.49 -6.57
N VAL A 77 1.83 2.44 -7.45
CA VAL A 77 0.95 3.00 -8.47
C VAL A 77 0.65 1.96 -9.55
N ASP A 78 1.69 1.26 -10.04
CA ASP A 78 1.57 0.21 -11.06
C ASP A 78 0.70 -0.95 -10.57
N LEU A 79 0.83 -1.34 -9.30
CA LEU A 79 -0.05 -2.34 -8.71
C LEU A 79 -1.52 -1.90 -8.75
N LEU A 80 -1.81 -0.65 -8.39
CA LEU A 80 -3.17 -0.12 -8.44
C LEU A 80 -3.69 -0.11 -9.88
N LEU A 81 -2.91 0.40 -10.84
CA LEU A 81 -3.24 0.38 -12.27
C LEU A 81 -3.52 -1.04 -12.75
N ALA A 82 -2.70 -2.00 -12.32
CA ALA A 82 -2.88 -3.41 -12.62
C ALA A 82 -4.18 -3.98 -12.04
N GLN A 83 -4.86 -3.31 -11.08
CA GLN A 83 -6.18 -3.72 -10.60
C GLN A 83 -7.34 -3.29 -11.50
N GLN A 84 -7.14 -2.34 -12.41
CA GLN A 84 -8.21 -1.87 -13.29
C GLN A 84 -8.80 -3.04 -14.10
N CYS A 85 -10.12 -3.16 -14.12
CA CYS A 85 -10.84 -4.14 -14.91
C CYS A 85 -10.89 -3.71 -16.38
N ASP A 86 -11.14 -4.65 -17.30
CA ASP A 86 -11.33 -4.37 -18.73
C ASP A 86 -12.48 -3.38 -19.02
N ASP A 87 -13.43 -3.25 -18.08
CA ASP A 87 -14.55 -2.31 -18.18
C ASP A 87 -14.21 -0.89 -17.68
N GLY A 88 -12.99 -0.69 -17.14
CA GLY A 88 -12.48 0.57 -16.61
C GLY A 88 -12.65 0.75 -15.10
N GLY A 89 -13.51 -0.03 -14.43
CA GLY A 89 -13.69 0.06 -12.98
C GLY A 89 -12.62 -0.69 -12.19
N PHE A 90 -12.69 -0.63 -10.86
CA PHE A 90 -11.77 -1.31 -9.94
C PHE A 90 -12.50 -2.25 -8.99
N PRO A 91 -11.97 -3.46 -8.72
CA PRO A 91 -12.64 -4.45 -7.89
C PRO A 91 -12.50 -4.17 -6.39
N SER A 92 -13.41 -4.73 -5.59
CA SER A 92 -13.35 -4.65 -4.11
C SER A 92 -12.23 -5.46 -3.47
N SER A 93 -11.61 -6.37 -4.23
CA SER A 93 -10.54 -7.25 -3.78
C SER A 93 -9.47 -7.29 -4.85
N PHE A 94 -8.21 -7.44 -4.44
CA PHE A 94 -7.10 -7.59 -5.38
C PHE A 94 -7.38 -8.75 -6.33
N LYS A 95 -7.09 -8.52 -7.61
CA LYS A 95 -7.15 -9.58 -8.63
C LYS A 95 -6.10 -10.62 -8.26
N ALA A 96 -6.42 -11.88 -8.47
CA ALA A 96 -5.38 -12.91 -8.39
C ALA A 96 -4.37 -12.70 -9.54
N PRO A 97 -3.06 -12.95 -9.33
CA PRO A 97 -2.10 -13.12 -10.41
C PRO A 97 -2.71 -14.04 -11.45
N SER A 98 -2.51 -13.72 -12.72
CA SER A 98 -3.17 -14.35 -13.86
C SER A 98 -2.79 -15.82 -14.02
N THR A 99 -3.20 -16.67 -13.09
CA THR A 99 -3.25 -18.11 -13.24
C THR A 99 -4.53 -18.42 -13.98
N ALA A 100 -4.44 -19.27 -14.99
CA ALA A 100 -5.58 -19.64 -15.82
C ALA A 100 -6.72 -20.19 -14.95
N GLY A 101 -7.74 -19.35 -14.70
CA GLY A 101 -8.86 -19.66 -13.81
C GLY A 101 -9.19 -18.59 -12.76
N ALA A 102 -8.45 -17.48 -12.69
CA ALA A 102 -8.84 -16.34 -11.85
C ALA A 102 -10.27 -15.88 -12.17
N PRO A 103 -11.12 -15.62 -11.16
CA PRO A 103 -12.48 -15.13 -11.40
C PRO A 103 -12.46 -13.81 -12.18
N ALA A 104 -13.50 -13.57 -12.97
CA ALA A 104 -13.64 -12.34 -13.73
C ALA A 104 -13.61 -11.12 -12.79
N CYS A 105 -12.87 -10.08 -13.19
CA CYS A 105 -12.81 -8.81 -12.49
C CYS A 105 -14.22 -8.21 -12.39
N SER A 106 -14.65 -7.90 -11.17
CA SER A 106 -15.96 -7.30 -10.90
C SER A 106 -15.76 -5.96 -10.23
N SER A 107 -16.02 -4.89 -10.97
CA SER A 107 -15.86 -3.51 -10.53
C SER A 107 -16.81 -3.15 -9.38
N SER A 108 -16.32 -2.35 -8.45
CA SER A 108 -17.00 -1.83 -7.27
C SER A 108 -17.04 -0.30 -7.34
N VAL A 109 -18.18 0.31 -7.02
CA VAL A 109 -18.32 1.78 -7.04
C VAL A 109 -17.31 2.43 -6.09
N ASP A 110 -17.29 1.97 -4.83
CA ASP A 110 -16.50 2.61 -3.78
C ASP A 110 -15.00 2.55 -4.12
N THR A 111 -14.50 1.36 -4.46
CA THR A 111 -13.09 1.19 -4.86
C THR A 111 -12.75 2.04 -6.07
N THR A 112 -13.63 2.07 -7.08
CA THR A 112 -13.40 2.88 -8.29
C THR A 112 -13.33 4.37 -7.96
N ALA A 113 -14.18 4.87 -7.06
CA ALA A 113 -14.19 6.26 -6.65
C ALA A 113 -12.91 6.68 -5.90
N PHE A 114 -12.39 5.83 -5.01
CA PHE A 114 -11.12 6.08 -4.33
C PHE A 114 -9.91 5.94 -5.27
N ALA A 115 -9.93 4.96 -6.19
CA ALA A 115 -8.88 4.80 -7.19
C ALA A 115 -8.81 6.01 -8.13
N ILE A 116 -9.95 6.58 -8.53
CA ILE A 116 -9.98 7.82 -9.32
C ILE A 116 -9.29 8.97 -8.59
N GLN A 117 -9.60 9.18 -7.30
CA GLN A 117 -8.96 10.23 -6.51
C GLN A 117 -7.44 10.01 -6.40
N ALA A 118 -7.01 8.77 -6.09
CA ALA A 118 -5.60 8.43 -5.96
C ALA A 118 -4.81 8.60 -7.27
N LEU A 119 -5.33 8.04 -8.37
CA LEU A 119 -4.71 8.11 -9.69
C LEU A 119 -4.70 9.54 -10.24
N ASN A 120 -5.73 10.34 -9.96
CA ASN A 120 -5.73 11.77 -10.29
C ASN A 120 -4.63 12.53 -9.53
N ALA A 121 -4.42 12.22 -8.24
CA ALA A 121 -3.38 12.86 -7.43
C ALA A 121 -1.96 12.58 -7.93
N VAL A 122 -1.71 11.41 -8.54
CA VAL A 122 -0.42 11.04 -9.13
C VAL A 122 -0.33 11.27 -10.65
N GLY A 123 -1.39 11.78 -11.30
CA GLY A 123 -1.37 12.19 -12.70
C GLY A 123 -1.71 11.09 -13.74
N GLU A 124 -2.27 9.96 -13.31
CA GLU A 124 -2.66 8.82 -14.16
C GLU A 124 -4.01 9.03 -14.86
N THR A 125 -4.11 10.11 -15.65
CA THR A 125 -5.40 10.59 -16.18
C THR A 125 -6.08 9.63 -17.16
N VAL A 126 -5.33 8.78 -17.87
CA VAL A 126 -5.92 7.79 -18.80
C VAL A 126 -6.74 6.74 -18.05
N ALA A 127 -6.19 6.22 -16.94
CA ALA A 127 -6.90 5.28 -16.09
C ALA A 127 -8.10 5.95 -15.41
N VAL A 128 -7.95 7.20 -14.97
CA VAL A 128 -9.05 8.01 -14.41
C VAL A 128 -10.19 8.19 -15.42
N GLU A 129 -9.90 8.57 -16.67
CA GLU A 129 -10.93 8.76 -17.70
C GLU A 129 -11.75 7.47 -17.96
N ALA A 130 -11.08 6.31 -17.98
CA ALA A 130 -11.74 5.01 -18.14
C ALA A 130 -12.63 4.67 -16.94
N ALA A 131 -12.14 4.91 -15.72
CA ALA A 131 -12.86 4.66 -14.47
C ALA A 131 -14.08 5.56 -14.29
N VAL A 132 -13.96 6.85 -14.63
CA VAL A 132 -15.10 7.78 -14.62
C VAL A 132 -16.12 7.37 -15.67
N THR A 133 -15.68 6.97 -16.87
CA THR A 133 -16.60 6.48 -17.91
C THR A 133 -17.39 5.26 -17.43
N TRP A 134 -16.74 4.36 -16.69
CA TRP A 134 -17.42 3.24 -16.03
C TRP A 134 -18.42 3.72 -14.98
N LEU A 135 -18.06 4.66 -14.09
CA LEU A 135 -18.98 5.21 -13.09
C LEU A 135 -20.23 5.84 -13.72
N VAL A 136 -20.07 6.61 -14.79
CA VAL A 136 -21.21 7.17 -15.53
C VAL A 136 -22.14 6.07 -16.05
N GLY A 137 -21.60 4.93 -16.48
CA GLY A 137 -22.39 3.77 -16.92
C GLY A 137 -22.99 2.94 -15.78
N ALA A 138 -22.40 2.99 -14.59
CA ALA A 138 -22.82 2.24 -13.41
C ALA A 138 -23.94 2.92 -12.62
N GLN A 139 -24.17 4.23 -12.85
CA GLN A 139 -25.21 4.99 -12.17
C GLN A 139 -26.61 4.50 -12.55
N GLU A 140 -27.50 4.38 -11.55
CA GLU A 140 -28.91 4.08 -11.79
C GLU A 140 -29.68 5.28 -12.36
N GLU A 141 -30.84 5.05 -12.98
CA GLU A 141 -31.67 6.13 -13.58
C GLU A 141 -32.07 7.21 -12.55
N SER A 142 -32.13 6.87 -11.26
CA SER A 142 -32.44 7.83 -10.20
C SER A 142 -31.22 8.62 -9.69
N GLY A 143 -30.02 8.42 -10.27
CA GLY A 143 -28.78 9.08 -9.85
C GLY A 143 -28.00 8.37 -8.74
N VAL A 144 -28.59 7.35 -8.10
CA VAL A 144 -28.00 6.65 -6.97
C VAL A 144 -26.95 5.63 -7.41
N PHE A 145 -25.95 5.44 -6.56
CA PHE A 145 -24.99 4.34 -6.64
C PHE A 145 -25.15 3.36 -5.49
N GLY A 146 -24.57 2.17 -5.62
CA GLY A 146 -24.64 1.18 -4.57
C GLY A 146 -23.41 0.28 -4.48
N SER A 147 -23.43 -0.50 -3.41
CA SER A 147 -22.51 -1.60 -3.14
C SER A 147 -23.31 -2.91 -3.14
N PRO A 148 -22.69 -4.08 -2.92
CA PRO A 148 -23.41 -5.34 -2.76
C PRO A 148 -24.50 -5.31 -1.66
N ASP A 149 -24.39 -4.40 -0.69
CA ASP A 149 -25.37 -4.22 0.40
C ASP A 149 -26.59 -3.39 -0.02
N GLY A 150 -26.57 -2.79 -1.22
CA GLY A 150 -27.69 -2.05 -1.81
C GLY A 150 -27.33 -0.63 -2.27
N LEU A 151 -28.33 0.03 -2.86
CA LEU A 151 -28.25 1.43 -3.28
C LEU A 151 -28.25 2.35 -2.06
N ASN A 152 -27.29 3.27 -1.98
CA ASN A 152 -27.03 3.98 -0.75
C ASN A 152 -26.28 5.31 -0.88
N ALA A 153 -26.38 6.15 0.16
CA ALA A 153 -25.75 7.47 0.23
C ALA A 153 -24.22 7.44 0.34
N ASN A 154 -23.63 6.43 0.98
CA ASN A 154 -22.17 6.27 1.11
C ASN A 154 -21.51 6.19 -0.27
N SER A 155 -21.91 5.17 -1.06
CA SER A 155 -21.42 4.92 -2.42
C SER A 155 -21.73 6.09 -3.35
N THR A 156 -22.90 6.70 -3.19
CA THR A 156 -23.31 7.86 -4.01
C THR A 156 -22.46 9.10 -3.71
N GLY A 157 -22.13 9.34 -2.44
CA GLY A 157 -21.28 10.45 -2.00
C GLY A 157 -19.87 10.36 -2.55
N VAL A 158 -19.20 9.23 -2.37
CA VAL A 158 -17.83 9.04 -2.91
C VAL A 158 -17.80 9.03 -4.44
N ALA A 159 -18.83 8.49 -5.10
CA ALA A 159 -18.95 8.54 -6.55
C ALA A 159 -19.13 9.98 -7.06
N ALA A 160 -19.90 10.83 -6.36
CA ALA A 160 -20.07 12.23 -6.72
C ALA A 160 -18.74 13.00 -6.75
N VAL A 161 -17.84 12.75 -5.79
CA VAL A 161 -16.48 13.32 -5.77
C VAL A 161 -15.67 12.88 -7.00
N ALA A 162 -15.68 11.57 -7.31
CA ALA A 162 -14.98 11.04 -8.46
C ALA A 162 -15.53 11.59 -9.80
N LEU A 163 -16.85 11.84 -9.86
CA LEU A 163 -17.50 12.45 -11.02
C LEU A 163 -17.17 13.94 -11.16
N ASP A 164 -16.89 14.66 -10.07
CA ASP A 164 -16.33 16.02 -10.13
C ASP A 164 -14.95 16.03 -10.80
N ILE A 165 -14.05 15.14 -10.38
CA ILE A 165 -12.74 14.97 -11.02
C ILE A 165 -12.91 14.67 -12.52
N GLY A 166 -13.82 13.75 -12.84
CA GLY A 166 -14.18 13.44 -14.22
C GLY A 166 -14.71 14.63 -15.02
N ALA A 167 -15.52 15.49 -14.40
CA ALA A 167 -16.06 16.69 -15.02
C ALA A 167 -14.96 17.72 -15.32
N ASP A 168 -14.01 17.89 -14.40
CA ASP A 168 -12.85 18.77 -14.57
C ASP A 168 -11.91 18.30 -15.68
N LEU A 169 -11.75 16.98 -15.83
CA LEU A 169 -11.03 16.36 -16.95
C LEU A 169 -11.83 16.37 -18.27
N GLY A 170 -13.11 16.72 -18.25
CA GLY A 170 -13.96 16.79 -19.43
C GLY A 170 -14.50 15.44 -19.90
N VAL A 171 -14.56 14.42 -19.03
CA VAL A 171 -15.16 13.12 -19.34
C VAL A 171 -16.65 13.30 -19.64
N THR A 172 -17.10 12.71 -20.74
CA THR A 172 -18.48 12.90 -21.21
C THR A 172 -19.49 12.31 -20.23
N GLY A 173 -20.44 13.13 -19.79
CA GLY A 173 -21.52 12.71 -18.88
C GLY A 173 -21.20 12.85 -17.40
N ALA A 174 -19.93 13.02 -17.01
CA ALA A 174 -19.51 13.06 -15.60
C ALA A 174 -20.22 14.18 -14.81
N ALA A 175 -20.27 15.40 -15.35
CA ALA A 175 -20.95 16.52 -14.68
C ALA A 175 -22.46 16.28 -14.46
N ALA A 176 -23.14 15.66 -15.43
CA ALA A 176 -24.57 15.36 -15.31
C ALA A 176 -24.81 14.23 -14.29
N ALA A 177 -24.01 13.16 -14.36
CA ALA A 177 -24.06 12.07 -13.40
C ALA A 177 -23.81 12.55 -11.97
N ARG A 178 -22.85 13.45 -11.76
CA ARG A 178 -22.62 14.07 -10.45
C ARG A 178 -23.86 14.82 -9.96
N ASP A 179 -24.47 15.65 -10.81
CA ASP A 179 -25.65 16.43 -10.45
C ASP A 179 -26.81 15.49 -10.06
N ASP A 180 -27.02 14.41 -10.82
CA ASP A 180 -28.03 13.39 -10.50
C ASP A 180 -27.72 12.67 -9.16
N ALA A 181 -26.46 12.40 -8.86
CA ALA A 181 -26.04 11.81 -7.58
C ALA A 181 -26.33 12.73 -6.38
N ARG A 182 -26.02 14.03 -6.51
CA ARG A 182 -26.30 15.04 -5.49
C ARG A 182 -27.79 15.25 -5.29
N ASP A 183 -28.56 15.33 -6.38
CA ASP A 183 -30.01 15.43 -6.33
C ASP A 183 -30.63 14.23 -5.60
N TRP A 184 -30.10 13.02 -5.80
CA TRP A 184 -30.54 11.84 -5.07
C TRP A 184 -30.20 11.91 -3.57
N ILE A 185 -28.97 12.32 -3.21
CA ILE A 185 -28.55 12.51 -1.81
C ILE A 185 -29.49 13.50 -1.09
N ILE A 186 -29.73 14.66 -1.72
CA ILE A 186 -30.67 15.67 -1.20
C ILE A 186 -32.08 15.09 -1.07
N GLY A 187 -32.50 14.25 -2.02
CA GLY A 187 -33.80 13.60 -2.02
C GLY A 187 -34.03 12.61 -0.87
N VAL A 188 -32.97 12.05 -0.28
CA VAL A 188 -33.06 11.16 0.89
C VAL A 188 -32.71 11.84 2.21
N GLN A 189 -32.24 13.09 2.18
CA GLN A 189 -31.96 13.88 3.38
C GLN A 189 -33.24 14.16 4.17
N GLU A 190 -33.18 14.03 5.50
CA GLU A 190 -34.34 14.23 6.36
C GLU A 190 -34.57 15.72 6.66
N GLY A 191 -35.81 16.18 6.48
CA GLY A 191 -36.20 17.59 6.67
C GLY A 191 -36.46 17.98 8.13
N CYS A 192 -36.92 19.23 8.34
CA CYS A 192 -37.19 19.78 9.68
C CYS A 192 -38.29 19.06 10.47
N ASP A 193 -39.12 18.24 9.82
CA ASP A 193 -40.15 17.42 10.47
C ASP A 193 -39.65 16.02 10.87
N ALA A 194 -38.36 15.74 10.67
CA ALA A 194 -37.74 14.50 11.10
C ALA A 194 -37.86 14.31 12.63
N PRO A 195 -38.16 13.08 13.08
CA PRO A 195 -38.24 12.78 14.51
C PRO A 195 -36.85 12.79 15.17
N ASP A 196 -36.83 12.78 16.51
CA ASP A 196 -35.64 12.49 17.31
C ASP A 196 -34.41 13.37 17.00
N ASP A 197 -34.65 14.65 16.70
CA ASP A 197 -33.63 15.65 16.38
C ASP A 197 -32.76 15.28 15.15
N ARG A 198 -33.34 14.54 14.19
CA ARG A 198 -32.66 14.07 12.95
C ARG A 198 -32.67 15.05 11.78
N ALA A 199 -33.14 16.27 11.96
CA ALA A 199 -33.18 17.26 10.87
C ALA A 199 -31.79 17.46 10.25
N GLY A 200 -31.65 17.19 8.96
CA GLY A 200 -30.40 17.29 8.21
C GLY A 200 -29.67 15.95 7.98
N VAL A 201 -30.00 14.89 8.70
CA VAL A 201 -29.31 13.60 8.55
C VAL A 201 -29.49 13.02 7.14
N VAL A 202 -28.46 12.35 6.63
CA VAL A 202 -28.55 11.55 5.40
C VAL A 202 -28.42 10.07 5.78
N PRO A 203 -29.51 9.28 5.73
CA PRO A 203 -29.46 7.86 6.04
C PRO A 203 -28.81 7.05 4.90
N PHE A 204 -28.51 5.78 5.16
CA PHE A 204 -28.01 4.86 4.12
C PHE A 204 -28.92 4.87 2.89
N ASN A 205 -30.24 4.81 3.08
CA ASN A 205 -31.24 5.18 2.08
C ASN A 205 -32.59 5.49 2.76
N ALA A 206 -33.62 5.82 1.97
CA ALA A 206 -34.94 6.18 2.49
C ALA A 206 -35.62 5.11 3.36
N ASP A 207 -35.22 3.84 3.25
CA ASP A 207 -35.83 2.72 3.98
C ASP A 207 -34.94 2.20 5.13
N THR A 208 -33.66 2.59 5.17
CA THR A 208 -32.65 2.03 6.08
C THR A 208 -31.71 3.13 6.56
N ASP A 209 -31.63 3.28 7.89
CA ASP A 209 -30.71 4.25 8.51
C ASP A 209 -29.24 3.92 8.22
N GLY A 210 -28.86 2.65 8.36
CA GLY A 210 -27.45 2.24 8.35
C GLY A 210 -26.66 2.93 9.47
N PHE A 211 -25.36 3.15 9.24
CA PHE A 211 -24.56 3.95 10.16
C PHE A 211 -24.69 5.44 9.79
N LEU A 212 -25.66 6.11 10.41
CA LEU A 212 -26.05 7.48 10.08
C LEU A 212 -24.88 8.47 10.01
N ALA A 213 -23.95 8.41 10.97
CA ALA A 213 -22.79 9.31 11.00
C ALA A 213 -21.89 9.13 9.77
N LEU A 214 -21.59 7.89 9.38
CA LEU A 214 -20.78 7.59 8.21
C LEU A 214 -21.48 8.01 6.90
N ALA A 215 -22.76 7.64 6.76
CA ALA A 215 -23.55 7.99 5.58
C ALA A 215 -23.69 9.50 5.42
N THR A 216 -23.91 10.22 6.52
CA THR A 216 -23.99 11.69 6.52
C THR A 216 -22.65 12.32 6.20
N ALA A 217 -21.55 11.83 6.79
CA ALA A 217 -20.21 12.36 6.49
C ALA A 217 -19.84 12.21 5.01
N GLN A 218 -20.05 11.03 4.42
CA GLN A 218 -19.74 10.80 3.01
C GLN A 218 -20.69 11.52 2.06
N ALA A 219 -21.96 11.70 2.45
CA ALA A 219 -22.90 12.55 1.72
C ALA A 219 -22.43 14.02 1.69
N ILE A 220 -21.96 14.57 2.82
CA ILE A 220 -21.42 15.94 2.87
C ILE A 220 -20.26 16.10 1.89
N VAL A 221 -19.28 15.18 1.92
CA VAL A 221 -18.12 15.24 1.02
C VAL A 221 -18.56 15.16 -0.46
N GLY A 222 -19.57 14.34 -0.78
CA GLY A 222 -20.14 14.27 -2.14
C GLY A 222 -20.89 15.55 -2.57
N LEU A 223 -21.64 16.18 -1.66
CA LEU A 223 -22.36 17.43 -1.91
C LEU A 223 -21.39 18.60 -2.13
N THR A 224 -20.29 18.65 -1.39
CA THR A 224 -19.28 19.71 -1.45
C THR A 224 -18.24 19.48 -2.55
N GLY A 225 -18.03 18.23 -2.98
CA GLY A 225 -16.99 17.86 -3.94
C GLY A 225 -15.61 17.79 -3.30
N GLY A 226 -15.52 17.38 -2.03
CA GLY A 226 -14.26 17.29 -1.28
C GLY A 226 -13.31 16.20 -1.77
N ASP A 227 -12.57 16.46 -2.85
CA ASP A 227 -11.51 15.58 -3.37
C ASP A 227 -10.39 15.41 -2.32
N LEU A 228 -10.20 14.18 -1.83
CA LEU A 228 -9.18 13.88 -0.83
C LEU A 228 -7.75 14.14 -1.31
N GLY A 229 -7.50 14.14 -2.62
CA GLY A 229 -6.22 14.52 -3.21
C GLY A 229 -5.84 15.99 -2.98
N THR A 230 -6.82 16.86 -2.71
CA THR A 230 -6.60 18.31 -2.58
C THR A 230 -7.26 18.95 -1.35
N LEU A 231 -8.12 18.22 -0.64
CA LEU A 231 -8.86 18.69 0.53
C LEU A 231 -7.96 19.35 1.59
N ASP A 232 -8.30 20.56 2.03
CA ASP A 232 -7.49 21.34 2.97
C ASP A 232 -8.39 21.86 4.09
N GLY A 233 -8.34 21.17 5.23
CA GLY A 233 -9.11 21.52 6.42
C GLY A 233 -8.48 22.64 7.23
N THR A 234 -7.32 23.19 6.84
CA THR A 234 -6.71 24.34 7.56
C THR A 234 -7.36 25.68 7.23
N ARG A 235 -8.20 25.70 6.18
CA ARG A 235 -9.00 26.85 5.80
C ARG A 235 -10.42 26.64 6.27
N HIS A 236 -10.65 27.00 7.51
CA HIS A 236 -11.94 26.89 8.19
C HIS A 236 -12.25 28.16 8.97
N GLY A 237 -13.50 28.30 9.42
CA GLY A 237 -13.94 29.38 10.29
C GLY A 237 -14.54 28.87 11.59
N ASP A 238 -14.66 29.75 12.57
CA ASP A 238 -15.12 29.41 13.93
C ASP A 238 -16.66 29.23 14.04
N THR A 239 -17.37 29.22 12.90
CA THR A 239 -18.84 29.12 12.92
C THR A 239 -19.27 27.66 12.90
N THR A 240 -19.93 27.23 13.98
CA THR A 240 -20.56 25.91 14.06
C THR A 240 -21.65 25.78 12.98
N PRO A 241 -21.68 24.69 12.19
CA PRO A 241 -22.77 24.41 11.26
C PRO A 241 -24.13 24.39 11.96
N SER A 242 -25.15 24.98 11.32
CA SER A 242 -26.54 24.98 11.81
C SER A 242 -27.51 24.82 10.67
N ASN A 243 -28.59 24.04 10.88
CA ASN A 243 -29.73 24.04 9.96
C ASN A 243 -30.65 25.25 10.21
N ASP A 244 -31.49 25.56 9.22
CA ASP A 244 -32.43 26.70 9.25
C ASP A 244 -33.83 26.33 9.78
N CYS A 245 -33.95 25.17 10.43
CA CYS A 245 -35.19 24.74 11.03
C CYS A 245 -35.62 25.70 12.15
N GLY A 246 -36.90 26.05 12.17
CA GLY A 246 -37.45 26.98 13.17
C GLY A 246 -38.92 26.69 13.44
N GLU A 247 -39.49 27.30 14.49
CA GLU A 247 -40.86 27.04 14.93
C GLU A 247 -41.91 27.18 13.80
N ASP A 248 -41.64 28.04 12.80
CA ASP A 248 -42.50 28.30 11.65
C ASP A 248 -41.82 28.01 10.28
N SER A 249 -40.62 27.40 10.26
CA SER A 249 -39.85 27.13 9.04
C SER A 249 -39.71 25.63 8.79
N THR A 250 -39.99 25.19 7.56
CA THR A 250 -39.63 23.86 7.06
C THR A 250 -38.43 23.92 6.11
N ASP A 251 -37.78 25.08 6.03
CA ASP A 251 -36.56 25.25 5.24
C ASP A 251 -35.39 24.71 6.03
N LEU A 252 -34.68 23.75 5.44
CA LEU A 252 -33.55 23.09 6.07
C LEU A 252 -32.26 23.95 5.93
N GLY A 253 -32.24 24.86 4.96
CA GLY A 253 -31.04 25.61 4.55
C GLY A 253 -30.24 24.85 3.49
N ASP A 254 -28.94 25.15 3.40
CA ASP A 254 -28.03 24.46 2.48
C ASP A 254 -27.88 22.98 2.91
N PRO A 255 -28.10 22.00 2.01
CA PRO A 255 -28.14 20.57 2.35
C PRO A 255 -26.90 20.07 3.11
N GLU A 256 -25.71 20.40 2.63
CA GLU A 256 -24.43 20.02 3.23
C GLU A 256 -24.22 20.65 4.61
N VAL A 257 -24.68 21.90 4.81
CA VAL A 257 -24.56 22.60 6.10
C VAL A 257 -25.54 22.02 7.12
N ALA A 258 -26.76 21.68 6.71
CA ALA A 258 -27.72 21.03 7.58
C ALA A 258 -27.31 19.61 7.97
N ALA A 259 -26.73 18.86 7.04
CA ALA A 259 -26.11 17.56 7.32
C ALA A 259 -24.95 17.69 8.31
N ALA A 260 -24.08 18.69 8.11
CA ALA A 260 -23.00 18.97 9.03
C ALA A 260 -23.49 19.38 10.43
N ALA A 261 -24.59 20.15 10.51
CA ALA A 261 -25.18 20.53 11.80
C ALA A 261 -25.65 19.31 12.61
N TRP A 262 -26.27 18.33 11.93
CA TRP A 262 -26.61 17.07 12.58
C TRP A 262 -25.35 16.28 12.96
N LEU A 263 -24.34 16.23 12.09
CA LEU A 263 -23.09 15.52 12.35
C LEU A 263 -22.33 16.11 13.56
N THR A 264 -22.33 17.43 13.73
CA THR A 264 -21.81 18.12 14.93
C THR A 264 -22.53 17.61 16.19
N ALA A 265 -23.86 17.53 16.16
CA ALA A 265 -24.64 17.03 17.30
C ALA A 265 -24.45 15.52 17.56
N ALA A 266 -24.00 14.76 16.56
CA ALA A 266 -23.71 13.34 16.68
C ALA A 266 -22.33 13.05 17.30
N LEU A 267 -21.45 14.04 17.43
CA LEU A 267 -20.16 13.88 18.09
C LEU A 267 -20.34 13.62 19.60
N VAL A 268 -19.66 12.60 20.10
CA VAL A 268 -19.57 12.31 21.53
C VAL A 268 -18.42 13.12 22.12
N ASP A 269 -18.73 13.87 23.18
CA ASP A 269 -17.82 14.83 23.82
C ASP A 269 -17.24 15.86 22.82
N ASP A 270 -18.00 16.19 21.78
CA ASP A 270 -17.62 17.11 20.68
C ASP A 270 -16.39 16.66 19.86
N GLN A 271 -15.95 15.40 20.00
CA GLN A 271 -14.63 14.95 19.54
C GLN A 271 -14.64 13.72 18.63
N ARG A 272 -15.66 12.87 18.71
CA ARG A 272 -15.61 11.56 18.03
C ARG A 272 -16.96 10.99 17.70
N ILE A 273 -16.97 10.10 16.72
CA ILE A 273 -18.10 9.24 16.41
C ILE A 273 -17.98 7.93 17.19
N GLN A 274 -19.11 7.42 17.68
CA GLN A 274 -19.22 6.08 18.24
C GLN A 274 -20.09 5.18 17.35
N SER A 275 -19.69 3.93 17.20
CA SER A 275 -20.50 2.88 16.60
C SER A 275 -21.19 2.05 17.68
N GLU A 276 -22.45 1.69 17.47
CA GLU A 276 -23.17 0.75 18.34
C GLU A 276 -23.02 -0.69 17.80
N PHE A 277 -22.66 -1.62 18.68
CA PHE A 277 -22.65 -3.05 18.38
C PHE A 277 -23.19 -3.85 19.57
N ASP A 278 -24.24 -4.64 19.34
CA ASP A 278 -24.93 -5.45 20.36
C ASP A 278 -25.36 -4.64 21.61
N GLY A 279 -25.72 -3.37 21.42
CA GLY A 279 -26.16 -2.45 22.48
C GLY A 279 -25.03 -1.76 23.26
N ASP A 280 -23.78 -2.04 22.92
CA ASP A 280 -22.59 -1.37 23.47
C ASP A 280 -22.05 -0.35 22.46
N PHE A 281 -21.51 0.77 22.96
CA PHE A 281 -20.93 1.84 22.14
C PHE A 281 -19.41 1.78 22.16
N PHE A 282 -18.81 1.94 20.98
CA PHE A 282 -17.37 1.87 20.77
C PHE A 282 -16.91 3.08 19.98
N ASP A 283 -15.80 3.66 20.41
CA ASP A 283 -15.17 4.75 19.67
C ASP A 283 -14.78 4.27 18.28
N ALA A 284 -15.09 5.08 17.27
CA ALA A 284 -14.91 4.71 15.88
C ALA A 284 -13.96 5.71 15.18
N PRO A 285 -12.62 5.51 15.28
CA PRO A 285 -11.67 6.45 14.69
C PRO A 285 -11.81 6.58 13.17
N GLY A 286 -12.09 5.50 12.44
CA GLY A 286 -12.33 5.54 11.00
C GLY A 286 -13.47 6.49 10.59
N PRO A 287 -14.69 6.29 11.11
CA PRO A 287 -15.82 7.21 10.92
C PRO A 287 -15.60 8.61 11.49
N THR A 288 -14.77 8.75 12.52
CA THR A 288 -14.37 10.06 13.04
C THR A 288 -13.47 10.81 12.05
N ILE A 289 -12.58 10.11 11.34
CA ILE A 289 -11.82 10.69 10.22
C ILE A 289 -12.74 11.05 9.04
N ASP A 290 -13.79 10.26 8.76
CA ASP A 290 -14.78 10.65 7.73
C ASP A 290 -15.51 11.93 8.13
N ALA A 291 -15.85 12.11 9.41
CA ALA A 291 -16.42 13.36 9.91
C ALA A 291 -15.44 14.54 9.76
N LEU A 292 -14.15 14.33 10.03
CA LEU A 292 -13.10 15.32 9.77
C LEU A 292 -13.07 15.74 8.29
N PHE A 293 -13.14 14.78 7.35
CA PHE A 293 -13.21 15.09 5.92
C PHE A 293 -14.47 15.85 5.55
N ALA A 294 -15.62 15.47 6.12
CA ALA A 294 -16.88 16.16 5.92
C ALA A 294 -16.80 17.62 6.35
N PHE A 295 -16.34 17.89 7.57
CA PHE A 295 -16.17 19.26 8.09
C PHE A 295 -15.16 20.06 7.28
N ALA A 296 -14.00 19.48 6.95
CA ALA A 296 -12.99 20.12 6.12
C ALA A 296 -13.53 20.49 4.72
N SER A 297 -14.49 19.73 4.19
CA SER A 297 -15.06 19.98 2.85
C SER A 297 -16.06 21.14 2.80
N LEU A 298 -16.50 21.67 3.96
CA LEU A 298 -17.39 22.84 4.03
C LEU A 298 -16.66 24.16 3.72
N GLY A 299 -15.31 24.17 3.83
CA GLY A 299 -14.45 25.29 3.49
C GLY A 299 -14.36 26.41 4.54
N ASP A 300 -13.87 27.56 4.09
CA ASP A 300 -13.23 28.63 4.90
C ASP A 300 -14.04 29.29 6.02
N GLU A 301 -15.34 29.01 6.19
CA GLU A 301 -16.19 29.72 7.15
C GLU A 301 -16.74 28.87 8.29
N LEU A 302 -16.69 27.54 8.18
CA LEU A 302 -17.40 26.62 9.09
C LEU A 302 -16.47 25.60 9.75
N ALA A 303 -16.96 25.04 10.86
CA ALA A 303 -16.52 23.80 11.48
C ALA A 303 -15.07 23.75 12.01
N GLY A 304 -14.42 24.90 12.23
CA GLY A 304 -13.04 24.95 12.71
C GLY A 304 -12.82 24.28 14.06
N GLN A 305 -13.72 24.54 15.01
CA GLN A 305 -13.63 23.94 16.35
C GLN A 305 -13.81 22.42 16.30
N GLU A 306 -14.74 21.94 15.48
CA GLU A 306 -14.98 20.50 15.27
C GLU A 306 -13.76 19.80 14.66
N ILE A 307 -13.11 20.43 13.67
CA ILE A 307 -11.85 19.93 13.08
C ILE A 307 -10.76 19.83 14.14
N ASP A 308 -10.55 20.88 14.95
CA ASP A 308 -9.52 20.92 16.00
C ASP A 308 -9.75 19.86 17.09
N ASP A 309 -11.01 19.72 17.56
CA ASP A 309 -11.38 18.78 18.62
C ASP A 309 -11.27 17.32 18.15
N ILE A 310 -11.72 17.03 16.92
CA ILE A 310 -11.55 15.70 16.30
C ILE A 310 -10.07 15.39 16.11
N THR A 311 -9.29 16.33 15.61
CA THR A 311 -7.85 16.13 15.36
C THR A 311 -7.12 15.82 16.66
N THR A 312 -7.35 16.63 17.71
CA THR A 312 -6.78 16.42 19.05
C THR A 312 -7.13 15.03 19.59
N TRP A 313 -8.36 14.57 19.38
CA TRP A 313 -8.76 13.24 19.80
C TRP A 313 -8.05 12.14 18.98
N LEU A 314 -7.99 12.27 17.65
CA LEU A 314 -7.36 11.30 16.76
C LEU A 314 -5.86 11.10 17.03
N GLU A 315 -5.13 12.14 17.43
CA GLU A 315 -3.73 12.05 17.86
C GLU A 315 -3.54 11.02 18.99
N THR A 316 -4.53 10.89 19.88
CA THR A 316 -4.50 9.90 20.97
C THR A 316 -4.85 8.47 20.52
N GLN A 317 -5.36 8.30 19.30
CA GLN A 317 -5.85 7.03 18.75
C GLN A 317 -4.85 6.35 17.81
N VAL A 318 -3.68 6.94 17.57
CA VAL A 318 -2.66 6.42 16.63
C VAL A 318 -2.42 4.92 16.83
N VAL A 319 -2.12 4.51 18.07
CA VAL A 319 -1.83 3.10 18.36
C VAL A 319 -3.09 2.24 18.26
N SER A 320 -4.23 2.66 18.83
CA SER A 320 -5.46 1.84 18.84
C SER A 320 -6.08 1.66 17.46
N TYR A 321 -5.83 2.58 16.54
CA TYR A 321 -6.41 2.57 15.20
C TYR A 321 -5.49 1.94 14.14
N THR A 322 -4.20 2.28 14.16
CA THR A 322 -3.24 1.77 13.16
C THR A 322 -2.62 0.43 13.56
N GLN A 323 -2.78 0.04 14.82
CA GLN A 323 -2.20 -1.17 15.41
C GLN A 323 -3.29 -1.94 16.17
N GLY A 324 -3.18 -3.25 16.14
CA GLY A 324 -4.00 -4.14 16.96
C GLY A 324 -3.35 -4.40 18.32
N GLY A 325 -3.57 -5.60 18.84
CA GLY A 325 -2.81 -6.07 20.01
C GLY A 325 -1.44 -6.60 19.57
N GLY A 326 -0.35 -6.16 20.22
CA GLY A 326 0.98 -6.74 19.96
C GLY A 326 1.68 -6.15 18.73
N SER A 327 2.03 -6.99 17.76
CA SER A 327 2.79 -6.60 16.55
C SER A 327 1.93 -6.26 15.34
N ASP A 328 0.60 -6.31 15.47
CA ASP A 328 -0.34 -6.02 14.38
C ASP A 328 -0.17 -4.60 13.83
N ARG A 329 -0.19 -4.46 12.50
CA ARG A 329 -0.12 -3.18 11.77
C ARG A 329 -1.08 -3.22 10.59
N TYR A 330 -1.88 -2.15 10.43
CA TYR A 330 -2.92 -2.10 9.39
C TYR A 330 -2.63 -1.00 8.37
N GLY A 331 -2.44 -1.36 7.11
CA GLY A 331 -2.02 -0.43 6.05
C GLY A 331 -3.11 0.61 5.76
N GLY A 332 -4.34 0.14 5.58
CA GLY A 332 -5.49 1.02 5.31
C GLY A 332 -5.79 2.02 6.43
N ALA A 333 -5.73 1.58 7.69
CA ALA A 333 -5.97 2.46 8.84
C ALA A 333 -4.84 3.49 9.01
N THR A 334 -3.58 3.07 8.81
CA THR A 334 -2.41 3.97 8.84
C THR A 334 -2.53 5.04 7.75
N ALA A 335 -2.84 4.64 6.52
CA ALA A 335 -3.05 5.56 5.40
C ALA A 335 -4.19 6.55 5.65
N LYS A 336 -5.34 6.07 6.11
CA LYS A 336 -6.50 6.94 6.39
C LYS A 336 -6.21 7.95 7.50
N LEU A 337 -5.53 7.53 8.57
CA LEU A 337 -5.15 8.44 9.65
C LEU A 337 -4.13 9.47 9.17
N ALA A 338 -3.10 9.05 8.42
CA ALA A 338 -2.10 9.97 7.86
C ALA A 338 -2.78 11.03 6.98
N LEU A 339 -3.71 10.62 6.12
CA LEU A 339 -4.49 11.53 5.28
C LEU A 339 -5.37 12.49 6.11
N GLY A 340 -6.00 12.00 7.17
CA GLY A 340 -6.74 12.83 8.14
C GLY A 340 -5.85 13.91 8.78
N MET A 341 -4.66 13.54 9.24
CA MET A 341 -3.69 14.47 9.83
C MET A 341 -3.24 15.53 8.80
N ILE A 342 -2.95 15.12 7.57
CA ILE A 342 -2.61 16.04 6.47
C ILE A 342 -3.74 17.05 6.23
N VAL A 343 -5.00 16.59 6.15
CA VAL A 343 -6.16 17.46 5.96
C VAL A 343 -6.32 18.45 7.12
N ALA A 344 -6.06 18.02 8.35
CA ALA A 344 -6.07 18.89 9.53
C ALA A 344 -4.85 19.81 9.66
N GLY A 345 -3.86 19.70 8.77
CA GLY A 345 -2.61 20.47 8.85
C GLY A 345 -1.62 19.98 9.91
N VAL A 346 -1.79 18.77 10.42
CA VAL A 346 -0.85 18.08 11.30
C VAL A 346 0.15 17.31 10.45
N ALA A 347 1.45 17.43 10.78
CA ALA A 347 2.50 16.71 10.06
C ALA A 347 2.37 15.19 10.30
N PRO A 348 2.10 14.37 9.27
CA PRO A 348 1.88 12.92 9.46
C PRO A 348 3.16 12.18 9.89
N THR A 349 4.33 12.81 9.76
CA THR A 349 5.63 12.26 10.19
C THR A 349 5.89 12.40 11.70
N ASP A 350 5.07 13.16 12.43
CA ASP A 350 5.20 13.33 13.88
C ASP A 350 3.83 13.58 14.52
N VAL A 351 3.09 12.49 14.73
CA VAL A 351 1.79 12.49 15.42
C VAL A 351 2.00 11.86 16.79
N GLU A 352 2.09 12.69 17.83
CA GLU A 352 2.43 12.25 19.20
C GLU A 352 3.71 11.39 19.25
N GLY A 353 4.73 11.72 18.45
CA GLY A 353 5.99 10.99 18.36
C GLY A 353 5.95 9.76 17.44
N THR A 354 4.88 9.56 16.67
CA THR A 354 4.75 8.47 15.68
C THR A 354 4.84 9.03 14.27
N ASP A 355 5.71 8.41 13.45
CA ASP A 355 5.80 8.68 12.02
C ASP A 355 4.85 7.74 11.27
N LEU A 356 3.68 8.25 10.88
CA LEU A 356 2.66 7.47 10.16
C LEU A 356 3.09 7.17 8.73
N ILE A 357 3.94 8.01 8.12
CA ILE A 357 4.44 7.82 6.77
C ILE A 357 5.44 6.67 6.76
N ALA A 358 6.44 6.70 7.64
CA ALA A 358 7.39 5.61 7.78
C ALA A 358 6.70 4.29 8.18
N GLN A 359 5.65 4.34 9.02
CA GLN A 359 4.84 3.17 9.34
C GLN A 359 4.11 2.61 8.12
N LEU A 360 3.57 3.48 7.26
CA LEU A 360 2.88 3.07 6.04
C LEU A 360 3.83 2.49 4.99
N GLU A 361 4.97 3.14 4.75
CA GLU A 361 6.01 2.65 3.83
C GLU A 361 6.55 1.28 4.27
N ALA A 362 6.69 1.04 5.58
CA ALA A 362 7.09 -0.28 6.09
C ALA A 362 6.05 -1.39 5.87
N LEU A 363 4.82 -1.04 5.44
CA LEU A 363 3.76 -1.98 5.09
C LEU A 363 3.64 -2.20 3.59
N GLU A 364 4.46 -1.53 2.78
CA GLU A 364 4.60 -1.83 1.36
C GLU A 364 5.38 -3.14 1.18
N SER A 365 4.86 -4.03 0.34
CA SER A 365 5.59 -5.22 -0.07
C SER A 365 6.69 -4.85 -1.06
N THR A 366 7.95 -5.12 -0.68
CA THR A 366 9.10 -5.03 -1.60
C THR A 366 9.38 -6.35 -2.32
N GLU A 367 8.77 -7.44 -1.84
CA GLU A 367 8.98 -8.76 -2.43
C GLU A 367 8.20 -8.89 -3.75
N LEU A 368 8.92 -9.22 -4.83
CA LEU A 368 8.35 -9.78 -6.05
C LEU A 368 7.80 -11.17 -5.69
N GLY A 369 6.53 -11.44 -5.96
CA GLY A 369 5.90 -12.72 -5.64
C GLY A 369 6.52 -13.89 -6.39
N GLU A 370 5.85 -15.05 -6.40
CA GLU A 370 6.34 -16.21 -7.17
C GLU A 370 6.32 -15.91 -8.68
N VAL A 371 7.43 -15.39 -9.21
CA VAL A 371 7.62 -15.12 -10.63
C VAL A 371 7.83 -16.46 -11.34
N THR A 372 6.80 -16.91 -12.06
CA THR A 372 6.87 -18.14 -12.85
C THR A 372 7.63 -17.90 -14.14
N VAL A 373 8.88 -18.35 -14.21
CA VAL A 373 9.65 -18.36 -15.45
C VAL A 373 9.19 -19.52 -16.33
N THR A 374 8.61 -19.22 -17.49
CA THR A 374 8.21 -20.24 -18.46
C THR A 374 9.21 -20.30 -19.59
N CYS A 375 9.95 -21.39 -19.69
CA CYS A 375 10.86 -21.63 -20.82
C CYS A 375 10.20 -22.55 -21.85
N GLY A 376 10.44 -22.31 -23.14
CA GLY A 376 9.77 -23.05 -24.21
C GLY A 376 10.03 -24.57 -24.22
N ASP A 377 9.00 -25.35 -24.55
CA ASP A 377 9.11 -26.80 -24.77
C ASP A 377 9.85 -27.11 -26.09
N GLY A 378 11.17 -27.34 -26.01
CA GLY A 378 11.99 -27.73 -27.16
C GLY A 378 12.92 -28.91 -26.84
N PRO A 379 13.29 -29.75 -27.82
CA PRO A 379 14.34 -30.73 -27.60
C PRO A 379 15.65 -29.98 -27.36
N PHE A 380 16.07 -29.94 -26.10
CA PHE A 380 17.29 -29.28 -25.66
C PHE A 380 18.50 -29.85 -26.40
N ALA A 381 19.00 -29.11 -27.39
CA ALA A 381 20.26 -29.41 -28.04
C ALA A 381 21.40 -28.81 -27.22
N PRO A 382 22.55 -29.49 -27.08
CA PRO A 382 23.73 -28.89 -26.46
C PRO A 382 24.13 -27.61 -27.22
N GLY A 383 24.13 -26.47 -26.52
CA GLY A 383 24.43 -25.14 -27.08
C GLY A 383 23.26 -24.46 -27.81
N GLY A 384 22.01 -24.78 -27.46
CA GLY A 384 20.83 -24.05 -27.91
C GLY A 384 20.44 -22.94 -26.93
N ASP A 385 20.02 -21.80 -27.47
CA ASP A 385 19.45 -20.70 -26.69
C ASP A 385 18.12 -21.15 -26.07
N VAL A 386 17.91 -20.87 -24.79
CA VAL A 386 16.63 -21.06 -24.12
C VAL A 386 15.96 -19.70 -24.02
N GLU A 387 14.91 -19.51 -24.81
CA GLU A 387 14.01 -18.38 -24.61
C GLU A 387 13.12 -18.70 -23.40
N CYS A 388 13.27 -17.88 -22.36
CA CYS A 388 12.41 -17.88 -21.20
C CYS A 388 11.59 -16.60 -21.20
N THR A 389 10.30 -16.72 -20.94
CA THR A 389 9.45 -15.57 -20.69
C THR A 389 9.32 -15.43 -19.18
N ILE A 390 9.64 -14.24 -18.67
CA ILE A 390 9.46 -13.88 -17.28
C ILE A 390 8.22 -12.98 -17.26
N ALA A 391 7.10 -13.49 -16.76
CA ALA A 391 5.88 -12.70 -16.65
C ALA A 391 5.90 -11.90 -15.35
N GLY A 392 5.58 -10.61 -15.41
CA GLY A 392 5.38 -9.76 -14.22
C GLY A 392 6.58 -8.94 -13.75
N LEU A 393 7.58 -8.69 -14.58
CA LEU A 393 8.64 -7.71 -14.30
C LEU A 393 8.48 -6.47 -15.19
N LEU A 394 8.75 -5.29 -14.64
CA LEU A 394 8.79 -4.01 -15.35
C LEU A 394 10.24 -3.56 -15.57
N GLY A 395 10.49 -2.75 -16.59
CA GLY A 395 11.83 -2.28 -16.96
C GLY A 395 12.51 -1.42 -15.90
N GLY A 396 13.85 -1.52 -15.80
CA GLY A 396 14.68 -0.70 -14.90
C GLY A 396 15.18 -1.39 -13.62
N GLU A 397 14.62 -2.54 -13.26
CA GLU A 397 15.03 -3.29 -12.07
C GLU A 397 16.20 -4.24 -12.34
N THR A 398 17.08 -4.41 -11.33
CA THR A 398 18.10 -5.46 -11.33
C THR A 398 17.56 -6.63 -10.53
N VAL A 399 17.47 -7.79 -11.19
CA VAL A 399 16.90 -8.99 -10.61
C VAL A 399 17.99 -10.04 -10.51
N ASP A 400 18.15 -10.62 -9.32
CA ASP A 400 19.02 -11.78 -9.14
C ASP A 400 18.20 -13.05 -9.40
N VAL A 401 18.64 -13.79 -10.42
CA VAL A 401 18.05 -15.08 -10.73
C VAL A 401 18.92 -16.18 -10.19
N LEU A 402 18.38 -16.88 -9.20
CA LEU A 402 18.96 -18.08 -8.61
C LEU A 402 18.60 -19.28 -9.46
N VAL A 403 19.62 -19.93 -10.02
CA VAL A 403 19.48 -21.19 -10.74
C VAL A 403 19.98 -22.32 -9.84
N GLU A 404 19.07 -23.17 -9.35
CA GLU A 404 19.45 -24.41 -8.68
C GLU A 404 19.73 -25.49 -9.72
N LEU A 405 21.00 -25.92 -9.84
CA LEU A 405 21.40 -27.04 -10.68
C LEU A 405 21.46 -28.31 -9.82
N ASN A 406 20.88 -29.40 -10.31
CA ASN A 406 21.03 -30.69 -9.65
C ASN A 406 22.51 -31.14 -9.69
N PRO A 407 23.19 -31.26 -8.53
CA PRO A 407 24.64 -31.50 -8.47
C PRO A 407 25.05 -32.90 -8.96
N THR A 408 24.10 -33.80 -9.21
CA THR A 408 24.39 -35.16 -9.71
C THR A 408 24.62 -35.27 -11.22
N LEU A 409 24.54 -34.15 -11.97
CA LEU A 409 24.54 -34.15 -13.45
C LEU A 409 25.61 -33.25 -14.10
N LEU A 410 26.60 -32.76 -13.33
CA LEU A 410 27.73 -31.99 -13.85
C LEU A 410 28.87 -32.92 -14.28
N ASP A 411 29.23 -32.90 -15.58
CA ASP A 411 30.24 -33.81 -16.14
C ASP A 411 31.71 -33.35 -15.92
N GLU A 412 31.95 -32.14 -15.41
CA GLU A 412 33.26 -31.61 -14.98
C GLU A 412 33.02 -30.50 -13.92
N PRO A 413 33.98 -30.20 -13.02
CA PRO A 413 33.75 -29.22 -11.95
C PRO A 413 33.79 -27.81 -12.55
N ALA A 414 32.63 -27.27 -12.89
CA ALA A 414 32.44 -25.83 -12.87
C ALA A 414 32.78 -25.33 -11.46
N THR A 415 33.28 -24.11 -11.35
CA THR A 415 33.51 -23.40 -10.07
C THR A 415 32.17 -23.02 -9.41
N ALA A 416 31.25 -23.97 -9.31
CA ALA A 416 30.03 -23.88 -8.53
C ALA A 416 30.40 -24.07 -7.06
N ASP A 417 29.77 -23.28 -6.20
CA ASP A 417 29.78 -23.52 -4.75
C ASP A 417 29.26 -24.96 -4.47
N PRO A 418 29.64 -25.63 -3.38
CA PRO A 418 29.35 -27.05 -3.14
C PRO A 418 27.85 -27.44 -3.13
N GLU A 419 26.95 -26.47 -3.24
CA GLU A 419 25.50 -26.65 -3.24
C GLU A 419 24.85 -26.59 -4.64
N GLY A 420 25.61 -26.32 -5.71
CA GLY A 420 25.10 -26.44 -7.09
C GLY A 420 24.24 -25.25 -7.57
N THR A 421 24.34 -24.10 -6.91
CA THR A 421 23.65 -22.87 -7.29
C THR A 421 24.54 -21.96 -8.13
N ALA A 422 23.94 -21.28 -9.12
CA ALA A 422 24.57 -20.18 -9.85
C ALA A 422 23.61 -18.99 -9.88
N THR A 423 24.08 -17.83 -9.43
CA THR A 423 23.32 -16.57 -9.47
C THR A 423 23.74 -15.78 -10.70
N PHE A 424 22.76 -15.31 -11.47
CA PHE A 424 22.98 -14.38 -12.58
C PHE A 424 22.22 -13.10 -12.29
N ALA A 425 22.94 -12.00 -12.15
CA ALA A 425 22.34 -10.67 -12.16
C ALA A 425 22.06 -10.26 -13.61
N PHE A 426 20.84 -9.84 -13.90
CA PHE A 426 20.56 -9.06 -15.10
C PHE A 426 19.79 -7.80 -14.75
N THR A 427 19.99 -6.78 -15.57
CA THR A 427 19.23 -5.54 -15.51
C THR A 427 18.29 -5.53 -16.71
N LEU A 428 17.00 -5.38 -16.46
CA LEU A 428 16.03 -5.23 -17.53
C LEU A 428 16.23 -3.87 -18.23
N PRO A 429 16.11 -3.80 -19.56
CA PRO A 429 16.02 -2.52 -20.26
C PRO A 429 14.93 -1.63 -19.63
N GLU A 430 15.15 -0.31 -19.56
CA GLU A 430 14.17 0.65 -19.01
C GLU A 430 12.82 0.63 -19.76
N ASP A 431 12.81 0.14 -21.00
CA ASP A 431 11.63 0.01 -21.85
C ASP A 431 11.01 -1.40 -21.86
N ALA A 432 11.49 -2.31 -21.00
CA ALA A 432 10.96 -3.67 -20.94
C ALA A 432 9.52 -3.69 -20.38
N THR A 433 8.64 -4.40 -21.07
CA THR A 433 7.24 -4.63 -20.65
C THR A 433 7.02 -6.07 -20.20
N ASP A 434 5.85 -6.35 -19.64
CA ASP A 434 5.38 -7.70 -19.28
C ASP A 434 5.24 -8.65 -20.49
N GLU A 435 5.32 -8.13 -21.71
CA GLU A 435 5.34 -8.90 -22.96
C GLU A 435 6.76 -9.25 -23.43
N ASP A 436 7.81 -8.65 -22.85
CA ASP A 436 9.19 -8.90 -23.27
C ASP A 436 9.74 -10.22 -22.73
N SER A 437 10.53 -10.91 -23.55
CA SER A 437 11.18 -12.17 -23.19
C SER A 437 12.68 -11.97 -22.92
N VAL A 438 13.18 -12.60 -21.86
CA VAL A 438 14.61 -12.62 -21.52
C VAL A 438 15.21 -13.93 -22.02
N THR A 439 16.17 -13.85 -22.94
CA THR A 439 16.90 -15.04 -23.39
C THR A 439 18.02 -15.36 -22.39
N ILE A 440 17.88 -16.47 -21.66
CA ILE A 440 18.94 -16.98 -20.77
C ILE A 440 19.76 -17.99 -21.56
N ILE A 441 21.00 -17.63 -21.90
CA ILE A 441 21.94 -18.52 -22.59
C ILE A 441 22.71 -19.32 -21.55
N VAL A 442 22.39 -20.61 -21.41
CA VAL A 442 23.12 -21.52 -20.52
C VAL A 442 24.09 -22.39 -21.33
N ASP A 443 25.36 -21.99 -21.35
CA ASP A 443 26.42 -22.77 -21.99
C ASP A 443 26.94 -23.88 -21.05
N GLY A 444 27.07 -25.11 -21.58
CA GLY A 444 27.79 -26.20 -20.91
C GLY A 444 26.96 -27.28 -20.19
N LEU A 445 25.63 -27.24 -20.24
CA LEU A 445 24.77 -28.30 -19.69
C LEU A 445 24.50 -29.43 -20.70
N GLY A 446 24.54 -30.68 -20.23
CA GLY A 446 24.07 -31.84 -20.99
C GLY A 446 22.54 -31.94 -21.04
N ALA A 447 21.99 -32.70 -22.00
CA ALA A 447 20.54 -32.82 -22.24
C ALA A 447 19.72 -33.31 -21.02
N GLU A 448 20.35 -33.97 -20.04
CA GLU A 448 19.70 -34.41 -18.80
C GLU A 448 19.72 -33.35 -17.68
N GLY A 449 20.65 -32.38 -17.72
CA GLY A 449 20.75 -31.29 -16.74
C GLY A 449 19.66 -30.23 -16.87
N LEU A 450 19.08 -30.10 -18.07
CA LEU A 450 18.00 -29.13 -18.37
C LEU A 450 16.62 -29.62 -17.90
N ALA A 451 16.46 -30.92 -17.61
CA ALA A 451 15.19 -31.49 -17.12
C ALA A 451 14.95 -31.30 -15.61
N GLY A 452 15.90 -30.66 -14.91
CA GLY A 452 15.84 -30.42 -13.47
C GLY A 452 16.19 -28.98 -13.08
N LEU A 453 15.99 -28.03 -14.00
CA LEU A 453 16.21 -26.61 -13.77
C LEU A 453 15.02 -26.04 -12.98
N THR A 454 15.28 -25.51 -11.79
CA THR A 454 14.33 -24.66 -11.05
C THR A 454 14.90 -23.25 -11.02
N LEU A 455 14.11 -22.27 -11.44
CA LEU A 455 14.45 -20.85 -11.36
C LEU A 455 13.71 -20.23 -10.16
N ALA A 456 14.45 -19.58 -9.27
CA ALA A 456 13.91 -18.76 -8.20
C ALA A 456 14.44 -17.33 -8.37
N ILE A 457 13.58 -16.34 -8.12
CA ILE A 457 13.97 -14.93 -8.13
C ILE A 457 14.17 -14.47 -6.69
N THR A 458 15.26 -13.76 -6.43
CA THR A 458 15.56 -13.15 -5.14
C THR A 458 15.93 -11.68 -5.33
N GLU A 459 15.60 -10.82 -4.37
CA GLU A 459 16.18 -9.47 -4.34
C GLU A 459 17.72 -9.56 -4.25
N PRO A 460 18.47 -8.63 -4.86
CA PRO A 460 19.91 -8.56 -4.67
C PRO A 460 20.20 -8.29 -3.20
N GLU A 461 21.08 -9.09 -2.58
CA GLU A 461 21.56 -8.77 -1.23
C GLU A 461 22.19 -7.37 -1.27
N PRO A 462 21.83 -6.46 -0.34
CA PRO A 462 22.43 -5.13 -0.32
C PRO A 462 23.94 -5.30 -0.15
N GLU A 463 24.72 -4.80 -1.12
CA GLU A 463 26.16 -4.88 -1.04
C GLU A 463 26.62 -4.31 0.31
N PRO A 464 27.50 -5.01 1.05
CA PRO A 464 28.08 -4.43 2.24
C PRO A 464 28.80 -3.14 1.82
N VAL A 465 28.32 -2.02 2.34
CA VAL A 465 28.98 -0.72 2.17
C VAL A 465 30.38 -0.84 2.77
N VAL A 466 31.36 -1.10 1.92
CA VAL A 466 32.77 -0.99 2.26
C VAL A 466 33.10 0.50 2.25
N ASP A 467 33.16 1.09 3.44
CA ASP A 467 33.71 2.41 3.67
C ASP A 467 35.23 2.37 3.43
N ASP A 468 35.64 2.42 2.16
CA ASP A 468 37.02 2.67 1.76
C ASP A 468 37.21 4.18 1.56
N GLY A 469 37.44 4.87 2.68
CA GLY A 469 37.55 6.33 2.69
C GLY A 469 38.39 6.88 3.84
N ASP A 470 39.63 6.41 4.02
CA ASP A 470 40.73 7.32 4.41
C ASP A 470 42.11 6.67 4.20
N GLU A 471 42.78 7.02 3.08
CA GLU A 471 44.22 6.86 2.93
C GLU A 471 44.98 8.11 3.42
N VAL A 472 45.78 7.88 4.46
CA VAL A 472 47.17 8.34 4.64
C VAL A 472 47.42 9.83 4.89
N GLU A 473 47.91 10.12 6.11
CA GLU A 473 49.02 11.07 6.28
C GLU A 473 50.19 10.39 7.02
N VAL A 474 51.29 10.23 6.30
CA VAL A 474 52.61 9.89 6.85
C VAL A 474 53.19 11.16 7.47
N VAL A 475 53.53 11.11 8.76
CA VAL A 475 54.50 12.02 9.37
C VAL A 475 55.52 11.17 10.14
N GLU A 476 56.74 11.10 9.61
CA GLU A 476 57.93 10.73 10.37
C GLU A 476 58.40 11.98 11.16
N ASP A 477 58.65 11.84 12.47
CA ASP A 477 59.85 12.41 13.11
C ASP A 477 60.14 11.76 14.47
N ASP A 478 61.43 11.67 14.76
CA ASP A 478 62.16 11.00 15.83
C ASP A 478 61.88 11.53 17.25
N THR A 479 62.08 10.68 18.28
CA THR A 479 63.11 10.80 19.35
C THR A 479 62.76 10.13 20.71
N GLU A 480 63.78 9.45 21.26
CA GLU A 480 64.17 9.26 22.69
C GLU A 480 63.19 8.61 23.69
N GLU A 481 63.48 7.40 24.18
CA GLU A 481 64.37 7.01 25.31
C GLU A 481 63.67 6.94 26.69
N ALA A 482 63.79 5.74 27.30
CA ALA A 482 63.83 5.45 28.75
C ALA A 482 62.49 5.57 29.53
N THR A 483 62.13 4.78 30.55
CA THR A 483 62.86 3.93 31.51
C THR A 483 61.93 2.85 32.11
N GLU A 484 62.58 1.82 32.68
CA GLU A 484 62.14 0.79 33.61
C GLU A 484 61.30 1.24 34.83
N GLU A 485 60.46 0.31 35.35
CA GLU A 485 60.23 -0.11 36.76
C GLU A 485 58.95 -0.98 36.75
N GLU A 486 58.96 -2.31 36.83
CA GLU A 486 59.34 -3.29 37.88
C GLU A 486 58.44 -3.31 39.14
N GLU A 487 58.10 -4.56 39.53
CA GLU A 487 57.49 -5.07 40.76
C GLU A 487 55.95 -5.04 40.96
N ASP A 488 55.27 -6.05 41.53
CA ASP A 488 55.49 -7.49 41.78
C ASP A 488 54.17 -8.06 42.41
N ILE A 489 54.06 -9.39 42.51
CA ILE A 489 53.25 -10.21 43.45
C ILE A 489 51.91 -10.85 42.96
N LEU A 490 52.10 -12.07 42.43
CA LEU A 490 51.40 -13.38 42.44
C LEU A 490 50.38 -13.73 43.60
N PRO A 491 49.75 -14.94 43.65
CA PRO A 491 49.04 -15.76 42.63
C PRO A 491 47.78 -16.52 43.19
N GLU A 492 47.31 -17.52 42.42
CA GLU A 492 46.47 -18.71 42.74
C GLU A 492 45.02 -18.70 42.19
N THR A 493 44.44 -19.75 41.59
CA THR A 493 44.84 -21.09 41.10
C THR A 493 43.69 -21.65 40.23
N GLY A 494 44.02 -22.51 39.26
CA GLY A 494 43.13 -23.54 38.66
C GLY A 494 42.41 -23.15 37.36
N GLY A 495 42.46 -23.89 36.24
CA GLY A 495 43.00 -25.21 35.95
C GLY A 495 42.84 -25.54 34.45
N THR A 496 43.76 -26.37 33.98
CA THR A 496 44.15 -26.76 32.61
C THR A 496 43.22 -27.77 31.91
N ILE A 497 43.25 -27.81 30.55
CA ILE A 497 43.36 -28.96 29.58
C ILE A 497 43.03 -28.38 28.18
N ALA A 498 43.95 -28.06 27.24
CA ALA A 498 44.86 -28.84 26.37
C ALA A 498 44.13 -29.93 25.52
N LEU A 499 44.27 -30.07 24.18
CA LEU A 499 45.52 -30.41 23.46
C LEU A 499 45.31 -30.64 21.92
N LEU A 500 46.26 -30.10 21.11
CA LEU A 500 46.89 -30.50 19.81
C LEU A 500 46.10 -30.97 18.55
N ILE A 501 46.31 -30.44 17.32
CA ILE A 501 47.46 -30.36 16.34
C ILE A 501 47.68 -31.62 15.46
N LEU A 502 47.69 -31.43 14.12
CA LEU A 502 48.64 -31.91 13.06
C LEU A 502 47.95 -31.83 11.67
N VAL A 503 48.28 -30.91 10.75
CA VAL A 503 49.41 -30.87 9.76
C VAL A 503 49.57 -32.13 8.89
N GLY A 504 49.47 -31.94 7.56
CA GLY A 504 49.88 -32.92 6.54
C GLY A 504 49.93 -32.34 5.12
N LEU A 505 51.09 -31.81 4.75
CA LEU A 505 51.51 -31.32 3.41
C LEU A 505 51.80 -32.49 2.44
N ALA A 506 51.46 -32.33 1.15
CA ALA A 506 52.20 -32.74 -0.07
C ALA A 506 51.26 -32.56 -1.28
N GLY A 507 51.59 -31.95 -2.43
CA GLY A 507 52.87 -31.68 -3.08
C GLY A 507 52.88 -32.30 -4.48
N LEU A 508 53.40 -31.55 -5.48
CA LEU A 508 53.76 -31.93 -6.88
C LEU A 508 52.63 -31.95 -7.94
N LEU A 509 52.83 -31.59 -9.21
CA LEU A 509 53.82 -30.83 -10.01
C LEU A 509 53.34 -30.93 -11.50
N ALA A 510 53.88 -30.07 -12.38
CA ALA A 510 53.77 -30.05 -13.85
C ALA A 510 52.50 -29.37 -14.42
N GLY A 511 52.54 -28.53 -15.45
CA GLY A 511 53.62 -28.14 -16.36
C GLY A 511 53.00 -27.62 -17.67
N THR A 512 53.29 -26.36 -17.99
CA THR A 512 53.23 -25.63 -19.28
C THR A 512 52.90 -26.41 -20.58
N MET A 513 51.99 -25.89 -21.42
CA MET A 513 52.29 -25.48 -22.82
C MET A 513 51.12 -24.81 -23.58
N THR A 514 51.53 -24.04 -24.59
CA THR A 514 50.92 -22.87 -25.25
C THR A 514 50.28 -23.15 -26.64
N LEU A 515 49.56 -22.14 -27.18
CA LEU A 515 49.25 -21.80 -28.61
C LEU A 515 47.78 -22.04 -29.03
N ARG A 516 47.08 -21.19 -29.80
CA ARG A 516 47.50 -20.15 -30.76
C ARG A 516 46.30 -19.25 -31.12
N ALA A 517 46.46 -17.93 -31.13
CA ALA A 517 45.62 -17.03 -31.93
C ALA A 517 46.49 -16.42 -33.03
N ASP A 518 46.14 -16.69 -34.29
CA ASP A 518 46.76 -16.09 -35.48
C ASP A 518 45.77 -15.09 -36.09
N ARG A 519 46.15 -13.80 -36.11
CA ARG A 519 45.75 -12.89 -37.20
C ARG A 519 46.85 -11.86 -37.42
N ARG A 520 47.50 -11.98 -38.58
CA ARG A 520 48.46 -11.04 -39.16
C ARG A 520 47.82 -9.73 -39.66
N ARG A 521 48.69 -8.70 -39.73
CA ARG A 521 48.74 -7.46 -40.57
C ARG A 521 48.00 -6.24 -39.99
N ARG A 522 48.56 -5.02 -39.89
CA ARG A 522 49.77 -4.27 -40.37
C ARG A 522 49.95 -3.08 -39.39
N GLY A 523 51.09 -2.42 -39.16
CA GLY A 523 52.44 -2.50 -39.72
C GLY A 523 53.41 -1.50 -39.04
N ASN A 524 54.70 -1.78 -39.22
CA ASN A 524 55.92 -0.93 -39.24
C ASN A 524 56.06 0.32 -38.35
N VAL A 525 57.19 0.45 -37.63
CA VAL A 525 58.42 1.23 -37.99
C VAL A 525 59.58 0.76 -37.08
N ILE A 526 60.64 0.09 -37.59
CA ILE A 526 62.05 0.54 -37.82
C ILE A 526 62.72 1.07 -36.53
N ALA A 527 63.86 0.58 -36.02
CA ALA A 527 65.10 0.10 -36.64
C ALA A 527 65.75 -1.07 -35.88
#